data_AF-A0A0R3KM10-F1
#
_entry.id   AF-A0A0R3KM10-F1
#
_cell.length_a   1.000
_cell.length_b   1.000
_cell.length_c   1.000
_cell.angle_alpha   90.00
_cell.angle_beta   90.00
_cell.angle_gamma   90.00
#
_symmetry.space_group_name_H-M   'P 1'
#
loop_
_entity.id
_entity.type
_entity.pdbx_description
1 polymer ?
#
loop_
_entity_poly.entity_id
_entity_poly.type
_entity_poly.pdbx_seq_one_letter_code
_entity_poly.pdbx_strand_id
1 'polypeptide(L)'
;MTQAEKDVVEHVLASLAISSLQSGIAPTNEQVAHHFELSCEEVGLVVTLESATRIFNCVAREIHKAQSVLEFTGRATDQMQ
;
A
#
# COMPACT_ATOMS: atom_id res chain seq x y z
N MET A 1 -9.83 -7.50 10.49
CA MET A 1 -9.87 -7.57 9.03
C MET A 1 -10.20 -8.98 8.60
N THR A 2 -11.06 -9.12 7.59
CA THR A 2 -11.37 -10.41 6.94
C THR A 2 -10.19 -10.87 6.06
N GLN A 3 -10.23 -12.10 5.54
CA GLN A 3 -9.20 -12.56 4.60
C GLN A 3 -9.24 -11.74 3.30
N ALA A 4 -10.43 -11.52 2.73
CA ALA A 4 -10.60 -10.69 1.53
C ALA A 4 -10.05 -9.26 1.72
N GLU A 5 -10.24 -8.64 2.89
CA GLU A 5 -9.64 -7.33 3.17
C GLU A 5 -8.10 -7.39 3.22
N LYS A 6 -7.50 -8.49 3.71
CA LYS A 6 -6.04 -8.67 3.71
C LYS A 6 -5.51 -8.87 2.30
N ASP A 7 -6.18 -9.69 1.50
CA ASP A 7 -5.80 -9.96 0.11
C ASP A 7 -5.82 -8.66 -0.70
N VAL A 8 -6.82 -7.80 -0.48
CA VAL A 8 -6.87 -6.45 -1.06
C VAL A 8 -5.69 -5.59 -0.62
N VAL A 9 -5.36 -5.57 0.68
CA VAL A 9 -4.19 -4.81 1.18
C VAL A 9 -2.89 -5.27 0.53
N GLU A 10 -2.67 -6.58 0.44
CA GLU A 10 -1.48 -7.16 -0.18
C GLU A 10 -1.38 -6.80 -1.67
N HIS A 11 -2.49 -6.94 -2.40
CA HIS A 11 -2.55 -6.57 -3.82
C HIS A 11 -2.24 -5.07 -4.01
N VAL A 12 -2.92 -4.19 -3.27
CA VAL A 12 -2.72 -2.73 -3.39
C VAL A 12 -1.27 -2.36 -3.10
N LEU A 13 -0.68 -2.87 -2.02
CA LEU A 13 0.72 -2.59 -1.69
C LEU A 13 1.68 -3.08 -2.76
N ALA A 14 1.51 -4.30 -3.26
CA ALA A 14 2.37 -4.87 -4.30
C ALA A 14 2.28 -4.07 -5.60
N SER A 15 1.07 -3.77 -6.06
CA SER A 15 0.83 -3.04 -7.31
C SER A 15 1.38 -1.61 -7.26
N LEU A 16 1.16 -0.90 -6.15
CA LEU A 16 1.70 0.44 -5.97
C LEU A 16 3.22 0.44 -5.89
N ALA A 17 3.82 -0.52 -5.17
CA ALA A 17 5.27 -0.67 -5.10
C ALA A 17 5.87 -0.95 -6.49
N ILE A 18 5.30 -1.87 -7.26
CA ILE A 18 5.74 -2.17 -8.62
C ILE A 18 5.63 -0.94 -9.52
N SER A 19 4.48 -0.25 -9.48
CA SER A 19 4.26 0.96 -10.28
C SER A 19 5.29 2.05 -9.96
N SER A 20 5.58 2.28 -8.68
CA SER A 20 6.60 3.23 -8.26
C SER A 20 8.02 2.80 -8.62
N LEU A 21 8.36 1.52 -8.51
CA LEU A 21 9.67 1.02 -8.91
C LEU A 21 9.91 1.16 -10.43
N GLN A 22 8.87 0.99 -11.24
CA GLN A 22 8.94 1.11 -12.70
C GLN A 22 8.98 2.56 -13.17
N SER A 23 8.16 3.42 -12.58
CA SER A 23 8.03 4.83 -12.99
C SER A 23 9.04 5.75 -12.31
N GLY A 24 9.59 5.36 -11.16
CA GLY A 24 10.38 6.23 -10.28
C GLY A 24 9.55 7.34 -9.62
N ILE A 25 8.21 7.30 -9.72
CA ILE A 25 7.29 8.33 -9.25
C ILE A 25 6.35 7.74 -8.19
N ALA A 26 5.95 8.57 -7.22
CA ALA A 26 4.95 8.19 -6.24
C ALA A 26 3.59 7.92 -6.92
N PRO A 27 2.80 6.92 -6.48
CA PRO A 27 1.53 6.62 -7.12
C PRO A 27 0.54 7.77 -6.92
N THR A 28 -0.28 8.05 -7.93
CA THR A 28 -1.36 9.04 -7.82
C THR A 28 -2.57 8.47 -7.09
N ASN A 29 -3.47 9.35 -6.64
CA ASN A 29 -4.74 8.94 -6.02
C ASN A 29 -5.58 8.08 -6.97
N GLU A 30 -5.56 8.37 -8.28
CA GLU A 30 -6.25 7.59 -9.30
C GLU A 30 -5.67 6.18 -9.41
N GLN A 31 -4.34 6.03 -9.32
CA GLN A 31 -3.71 4.70 -9.33
C GLN A 31 -4.06 3.91 -8.07
N VAL A 32 -4.09 4.57 -6.90
CA VAL A 32 -4.51 3.96 -5.64
C VAL A 32 -5.96 3.48 -5.73
N ALA A 33 -6.85 4.33 -6.23
CA ALA A 33 -8.25 3.98 -6.44
C ALA A 33 -8.42 2.81 -7.42
N HIS A 34 -7.71 2.86 -8.56
CA HIS A 34 -7.76 1.82 -9.58
C HIS A 34 -7.35 0.44 -9.04
N HIS A 35 -6.21 0.35 -8.35
CA HIS A 35 -5.76 -0.92 -7.78
C HIS A 35 -6.63 -1.39 -6.62
N PHE A 36 -7.22 -0.47 -5.85
CA PHE A 36 -8.20 -0.82 -4.82
C PHE A 36 -9.48 -1.42 -5.41
N GLU A 37 -10.05 -0.80 -6.46
CA GLU A 37 -11.24 -1.31 -7.15
C GLU A 37 -10.98 -2.68 -7.75
N LEU A 38 -9.88 -2.82 -8.51
CA LEU A 38 -9.50 -4.07 -9.16
C LEU A 38 -9.36 -5.22 -8.15
N SER A 39 -8.64 -4.98 -7.05
CA SER A 39 -8.42 -6.01 -6.03
C SER A 39 -9.70 -6.38 -5.27
N CYS A 40 -10.62 -5.43 -5.05
CA CYS A 40 -11.93 -5.74 -4.47
C CYS A 40 -12.77 -6.63 -5.40
N GLU A 41 -12.73 -6.36 -6.71
CA GLU A 41 -13.40 -7.18 -7.73
C GLU A 41 -12.82 -8.61 -7.76
N GLU A 42 -11.50 -8.76 -7.74
CA GLU A 42 -10.81 -10.06 -7.79
C GLU A 42 -11.22 -11.00 -6.65
N VAL A 43 -11.44 -10.46 -5.45
CA VAL A 43 -11.79 -11.25 -4.26
C VAL A 43 -13.30 -11.26 -3.96
N GLY A 44 -14.11 -10.62 -4.82
CA GLY A 44 -15.56 -10.50 -4.63
C GLY A 44 -15.95 -9.73 -3.37
N LEU A 45 -15.14 -8.76 -2.93
CA LEU A 45 -15.40 -7.97 -1.74
C LEU A 45 -16.45 -6.89 -2.04
N VAL A 46 -17.61 -6.99 -1.40
CA VAL A 46 -18.59 -5.90 -1.39
C VAL A 46 -18.06 -4.77 -0.51
N VAL A 47 -17.63 -3.67 -1.15
CA VAL A 47 -17.01 -2.55 -0.46
C VAL A 47 -18.04 -1.77 0.34
N THR A 48 -17.81 -1.67 1.66
CA THR A 48 -18.50 -0.76 2.57
C THR A 48 -17.55 0.35 3.00
N LEU A 49 -18.08 1.47 3.51
CA LEU A 49 -17.25 2.53 4.07
C LEU A 49 -16.34 2.02 5.19
N GLU A 50 -16.84 1.11 6.02
CA GLU A 50 -16.10 0.52 7.12
C GLU A 50 -14.93 -0.35 6.63
N SER A 51 -15.17 -1.21 5.63
CA SER A 51 -14.12 -2.05 5.05
C SER A 51 -13.07 -1.22 4.32
N ALA A 52 -13.49 -0.24 3.51
CA ALA A 52 -12.57 0.68 2.83
C ALA A 52 -11.68 1.42 3.83
N THR A 53 -12.27 1.94 4.92
CA THR A 53 -11.53 2.63 5.98
C THR A 53 -10.49 1.71 6.63
N ARG A 54 -10.85 0.45 6.95
CA ARG A 54 -9.90 -0.51 7.50
C ARG A 54 -8.75 -0.81 6.55
N ILE A 55 -9.05 -1.04 5.28
CA ILE A 55 -8.06 -1.34 4.24
C ILE A 55 -7.09 -0.17 4.09
N PHE A 56 -7.58 1.05 3.87
CA PHE A 56 -6.70 2.22 3.69
C PHE A 56 -5.88 2.54 4.93
N ASN A 57 -6.44 2.39 6.13
CA ASN A 57 -5.67 2.54 7.37
C ASN A 57 -4.56 1.49 7.49
N CYS A 58 -4.77 0.27 6.99
CA CYS A 58 -3.77 -0.79 6.98
C CYS A 58 -2.67 -0.48 5.95
N VAL A 59 -3.04 -0.13 4.72
CA VAL A 59 -2.10 0.29 3.66
C VAL A 59 -1.23 1.45 4.14
N ALA A 60 -1.85 2.51 4.69
CA ALA A 60 -1.12 3.67 5.20
C ALA A 60 -0.15 3.28 6.33
N ARG A 61 -0.52 2.34 7.20
CA ARG A 61 0.35 1.84 8.27
C ARG A 61 1.56 1.10 7.71
N GLU A 62 1.38 0.22 6.72
CA GLU A 62 2.50 -0.52 6.13
C GLU A 62 3.45 0.40 5.36
N ILE A 63 2.92 1.41 4.66
CA ILE A 63 3.74 2.45 4.02
C ILE A 63 4.54 3.22 5.06
N HIS A 64 3.93 3.67 6.15
CA HIS A 64 4.65 4.37 7.22
C HIS A 64 5.75 3.50 7.86
N LYS A 65 5.52 2.20 8.05
CA LYS A 65 6.56 1.27 8.52
C LYS A 65 7.72 1.20 7.53
N ALA A 66 7.43 1.07 6.24
CA ALA A 66 8.45 1.05 5.20
C ALA A 66 9.27 2.36 5.18
N GLN A 67 8.61 3.51 5.29
CA GLN A 67 9.28 4.82 5.40
C GLN A 67 10.18 4.87 6.64
N SER A 68 9.69 4.43 7.80
CA SER A 68 10.49 4.41 9.03
C SER A 68 11.73 3.52 8.92
N VAL A 69 11.63 2.37 8.25
CA VAL A 69 12.78 1.50 7.97
C VAL A 69 13.77 2.19 7.04
N LEU A 70 13.30 2.85 5.98
CA LEU A 70 14.15 3.59 5.05
C LEU A 70 14.86 4.78 5.71
N GLU A 71 14.17 5.52 6.58
CA GLU A 71 14.79 6.60 7.36
C GLU A 71 15.86 6.07 8.31
N PHE A 72 15.61 4.92 8.95
CA PHE A 72 16.56 4.28 9.83
C PHE A 72 17.82 3.83 9.08
N THR A 73 17.65 3.16 7.93
CA THR A 73 18.79 2.70 7.12
C THR A 73 19.54 3.86 6.50
N GLY A 74 18.84 4.89 6.01
CA GLY A 74 19.44 6.12 5.48
C GLY A 74 20.36 6.80 6.50
N ARG A 75 19.88 6.98 7.73
CA ARG A 75 20.67 7.54 8.84
C ARG A 75 21.88 6.67 9.21
N ALA A 76 21.77 5.34 9.09
CA ALA A 76 22.90 4.45 9.33
C ALA A 76 24.01 4.62 8.28
N THR A 77 23.65 4.83 7.01
CA THR A 77 24.61 5.13 5.94
C THR A 77 25.34 6.47 6.16
N ASP A 78 24.64 7.49 6.65
CA ASP A 78 25.23 8.81 6.90
C ASP A 78 26.24 8.80 8.07
N GLN A 79 26.12 7.86 9.02
CA GLN A 79 27.04 7.74 10.17
C GLN A 79 28.28 6.88 9.89
N MET A 80 28.36 6.24 8.72
CA MET A 80 29.50 5.42 8.30
C MET A 80 30.46 6.14 7.36
N GLN A 81 30.24 7.43 7.09
CA GLN A 81 31.15 8.33 6.37
C GLN A 81 32.02 9.13 7.35
#